data_AF-A0A7S0FNB0-F1
#
_entry.id   AF-A0A7S0FNB0-F1
#
_cell.length_a   1.000
_cell.length_b   1.000
_cell.length_c   1.000
_cell.angle_alpha   90.00
_cell.angle_beta   90.00
_cell.angle_gamma   90.00
#
_symmetry.space_group_name_H-M   'P 1'
#
loop_
_entity.id
_entity.type
_entity.pdbx_description
1 polymer ?
#
loop_
_entity_poly.entity_id
_entity_poly.type
_entity_poly.pdbx_seq_one_letter_code
_entity_poly.pdbx_strand_id
1 'polypeptide(L)'
;MAVTRLIALLSALLPLRAAAQATCDTSGWTNVKYDGAGCAPCTVLAANMDNGGIYDGKCEKYCEAQGLYCAGQREDLADTCDAEWVGNCSVSGKNDGLNSNDLVCTCSVQEPAVVSTPTPAPVTCSAFDAVGAWPNIDEDVTCGDCTALISISPWGGRCDAYCESFGHACVAAAEERSDNCEVLISFPCNVAINGTSDALCTCQEVNTCTCT
;
A
#
# COMPACT_ATOMS: atom_id res chain seq x y z
N MET A 1 63.14 15.99 41.76
CA MET A 1 62.13 16.42 40.77
C MET A 1 61.57 15.18 40.09
N ALA A 2 60.44 14.67 40.55
CA ALA A 2 59.68 13.63 39.87
C ALA A 2 58.25 14.15 39.74
N VAL A 3 57.85 14.46 38.51
CA VAL A 3 56.56 15.10 38.21
C VAL A 3 55.53 14.00 37.98
N THR A 4 54.64 13.84 38.94
CA THR A 4 53.43 13.02 38.85
C THR A 4 52.51 13.57 37.77
N ARG A 5 52.31 12.83 36.66
CA ARG A 5 51.26 13.15 35.69
C ARG A 5 49.99 12.39 36.05
N LEU A 6 49.06 13.11 36.66
CA LEU A 6 47.67 12.69 36.83
C LEU A 6 46.98 12.81 35.46
N ILE A 7 46.59 11.68 34.87
CA ILE A 7 45.76 11.65 33.66
C ILE A 7 44.31 11.83 34.14
N ALA A 8 43.76 13.03 33.94
CA ALA A 8 42.34 13.29 34.15
C ALA A 8 41.53 12.66 33.01
N LEU A 9 40.70 11.67 33.34
CA LEU A 9 39.66 11.15 32.46
C LEU A 9 38.58 12.23 32.28
N LEU A 10 38.65 12.99 31.19
CA LEU A 10 37.52 13.79 30.71
C LEU A 10 36.52 12.84 30.04
N SER A 11 35.55 12.36 30.81
CA SER A 11 34.34 11.74 30.27
C SER A 11 33.53 12.83 29.57
N ALA A 12 33.48 12.78 28.24
CA ALA A 12 32.65 13.68 27.44
C ALA A 12 31.17 13.44 27.77
N LEU A 13 30.55 14.40 28.46
CA LEU A 13 29.09 14.54 28.54
C LEU A 13 28.60 14.99 27.16
N LEU A 14 28.30 14.05 26.26
CA LEU A 14 27.40 14.35 25.14
C LEU A 14 26.01 14.58 25.74
N PRO A 15 25.32 15.69 25.46
CA PRO A 15 23.93 15.81 25.84
C PRO A 15 23.16 14.71 25.11
N LEU A 16 22.44 13.87 25.84
CA LEU A 16 21.33 13.13 25.24
C LEU A 16 20.40 14.18 24.65
N ARG A 17 20.44 14.36 23.33
CA ARG A 17 19.29 14.88 22.60
C ARG A 17 18.19 13.85 22.84
N ALA A 18 17.42 14.04 23.90
CA ALA A 18 16.04 13.62 23.90
C ALA A 18 15.45 14.21 22.62
N ALA A 19 15.05 13.36 21.69
CA ALA A 19 14.21 13.80 20.60
C ALA A 19 13.01 14.48 21.26
N ALA A 20 12.96 15.80 21.22
CA ALA A 20 11.72 16.50 21.53
C ALA A 20 10.72 15.94 20.53
N GLN A 21 9.82 15.06 21.00
CA GLN A 21 8.63 14.74 20.25
C GLN A 21 8.01 16.09 19.93
N ALA A 22 8.02 16.49 18.65
CA ALA A 22 7.28 17.65 18.23
C ALA A 22 5.83 17.35 18.62
N THR A 23 5.34 18.00 19.67
CA THR A 23 3.93 17.96 20.02
C THR A 23 3.20 18.48 18.81
N CYS A 24 2.36 17.65 18.23
CA CYS A 24 1.60 18.04 17.07
C CYS A 24 0.66 19.17 17.43
N ASP A 25 0.93 20.35 16.88
CA ASP A 25 0.16 21.55 17.08
C ASP A 25 -0.66 21.82 15.80
N THR A 26 -1.98 21.73 15.92
CA THR A 26 -2.93 21.92 14.82
C THR A 26 -3.34 23.38 14.65
N SER A 27 -2.92 24.30 15.53
CA SER A 27 -3.36 25.70 15.51
C SER A 27 -2.99 26.46 14.23
N GLY A 28 -1.95 26.01 13.53
CA GLY A 28 -1.52 26.55 12.24
C GLY A 28 -2.10 25.84 11.02
N TRP A 29 -2.92 24.80 11.19
CA TRP A 29 -3.39 23.99 10.08
C TRP A 29 -4.51 24.70 9.32
N THR A 30 -4.56 24.48 8.02
CA THR A 30 -5.54 25.05 7.11
C THR A 30 -6.72 24.10 6.93
N ASN A 31 -7.90 24.64 6.57
CA ASN A 31 -9.10 23.85 6.27
C ASN A 31 -9.48 22.86 7.40
N VAL A 32 -9.39 23.32 8.65
CA VAL A 32 -9.83 22.57 9.83
C VAL A 32 -11.30 22.91 10.11
N LYS A 33 -12.17 21.88 10.14
CA LYS A 33 -13.56 22.00 10.59
C LYS A 33 -13.65 21.87 12.11
N TYR A 34 -12.90 20.93 12.70
CA TYR A 34 -12.85 20.69 14.15
C TYR A 34 -11.54 20.02 14.59
N ASP A 35 -10.91 20.51 15.67
CA ASP A 35 -9.70 19.93 16.28
C ASP A 35 -9.80 19.87 17.82
N GLY A 36 -11.03 19.89 18.34
CA GLY A 36 -11.32 20.01 19.76
C GLY A 36 -11.27 18.69 20.54
N ALA A 37 -12.02 18.65 21.65
CA ALA A 37 -12.11 17.46 22.49
C ALA A 37 -12.56 16.22 21.69
N GLY A 38 -11.87 15.10 21.89
CA GLY A 38 -12.09 13.85 21.15
C GLY A 38 -11.10 13.62 20.00
N CYS A 39 -10.39 14.65 19.55
CA CYS A 39 -9.31 14.47 18.59
C CYS A 39 -8.02 14.03 19.30
N ALA A 40 -7.39 12.97 18.79
CA ALA A 40 -6.04 12.58 19.21
C ALA A 40 -5.00 13.64 18.74
N PRO A 41 -3.77 13.63 19.27
CA PRO A 41 -2.71 14.46 18.73
C PRO A 41 -2.54 14.27 17.21
N CYS A 42 -2.20 15.34 16.50
CA CYS A 42 -2.13 15.37 15.03
C CYS A 42 -3.43 15.01 14.31
N THR A 43 -4.59 15.09 14.95
CA THR A 43 -5.85 14.68 14.34
C THR A 43 -6.79 15.86 14.25
N VAL A 44 -7.38 16.08 13.09
CA VAL A 44 -8.42 17.08 12.86
C VAL A 44 -9.53 16.48 12.01
N LEU A 45 -10.73 17.02 12.13
CA LEU A 45 -11.74 16.95 11.10
C LEU A 45 -11.39 17.98 10.02
N ALA A 46 -10.85 17.51 8.90
CA ALA A 46 -10.47 18.32 7.76
C ALA A 46 -11.69 18.66 6.90
N ALA A 47 -11.84 19.91 6.50
CA ALA A 47 -12.89 20.38 5.61
C ALA A 47 -12.47 20.31 4.13
N ASN A 48 -13.46 20.39 3.23
CA ASN A 48 -13.27 20.40 1.77
C ASN A 48 -12.63 19.11 1.25
N MET A 49 -13.03 17.98 1.84
CA MET A 49 -12.56 16.64 1.50
C MET A 49 -13.41 15.97 0.41
N ASP A 50 -14.11 16.74 -0.41
CA ASP A 50 -14.84 16.18 -1.54
C ASP A 50 -13.90 15.48 -2.53
N ASN A 51 -14.36 14.37 -3.10
CA ASN A 51 -13.73 13.67 -4.21
C ASN A 51 -13.65 14.61 -5.42
N GLY A 52 -12.46 14.73 -6.02
CA GLY A 52 -12.18 15.74 -7.06
C GLY A 52 -12.06 17.19 -6.54
N GLY A 53 -12.19 17.42 -5.23
CA GLY A 53 -11.96 18.72 -4.58
C GLY A 53 -10.47 19.04 -4.39
N ILE A 54 -10.18 20.07 -3.59
CA ILE A 54 -8.80 20.55 -3.37
C ILE A 54 -7.88 19.48 -2.75
N TYR A 55 -8.46 18.54 -2.00
CA TYR A 55 -7.76 17.39 -1.43
C TYR A 55 -8.22 16.07 -2.02
N ASP A 56 -9.12 16.08 -3.01
CA ASP A 56 -9.59 14.90 -3.73
C ASP A 56 -10.10 13.76 -2.81
N GLY A 57 -10.64 14.12 -1.65
CA GLY A 57 -11.04 13.20 -0.59
C GLY A 57 -9.94 12.37 0.03
N LYS A 58 -8.69 12.83 0.03
CA LYS A 58 -7.55 12.07 0.55
C LYS A 58 -6.87 12.81 1.70
N CYS A 59 -6.82 12.17 2.87
CA CYS A 59 -6.05 12.69 4.00
C CYS A 59 -4.55 12.77 3.70
N GLU A 60 -4.03 11.97 2.76
CA GLU A 60 -2.67 12.14 2.21
C GLU A 60 -2.45 13.57 1.71
N LYS A 61 -3.30 14.06 0.79
CA LYS A 61 -3.19 15.42 0.23
C LYS A 61 -3.41 16.50 1.29
N TYR A 62 -4.33 16.26 2.23
CA TYR A 62 -4.56 17.20 3.33
C TYR A 62 -3.31 17.36 4.23
N CYS A 63 -2.72 16.24 4.65
CA CYS A 63 -1.54 16.25 5.50
C CYS A 63 -0.31 16.83 4.79
N GLU A 64 -0.13 16.52 3.49
CA GLU A 64 0.91 17.12 2.65
C GLU A 64 0.81 18.65 2.62
N ALA A 65 -0.41 19.20 2.53
CA ALA A 65 -0.64 20.63 2.57
C ALA A 65 -0.28 21.27 3.92
N GLN A 66 -0.22 20.48 5.01
CA GLN A 66 0.28 20.93 6.32
C GLN A 66 1.80 20.69 6.48
N GLY A 67 2.48 20.16 5.45
CA GLY A 67 3.89 19.77 5.51
C GLY A 67 4.14 18.51 6.33
N LEU A 68 3.13 17.65 6.45
CA LEU A 68 3.15 16.41 7.21
C LEU A 68 2.75 15.23 6.32
N TYR A 69 2.81 14.04 6.89
CA TYR A 69 2.40 12.82 6.19
C TYR A 69 1.12 12.24 6.80
N CYS A 70 0.34 11.51 6.02
CA CYS A 70 -0.87 10.86 6.54
C CYS A 70 -0.52 9.62 7.36
N ALA A 71 -1.05 9.57 8.58
CA ALA A 71 -0.99 8.43 9.50
C ALA A 71 -2.36 7.74 9.65
N GLY A 72 -3.45 8.37 9.21
CA GLY A 72 -4.76 7.74 9.15
C GLY A 72 -5.83 8.62 8.52
N GLN A 73 -6.81 7.96 7.89
CA GLN A 73 -8.00 8.56 7.32
C GLN A 73 -9.24 7.87 7.89
N ARG A 74 -10.23 8.64 8.33
CA ARG A 74 -11.50 8.12 8.85
C ARG A 74 -12.64 9.05 8.45
N GLU A 75 -13.82 8.49 8.29
CA GLU A 75 -15.05 9.28 8.26
C GLU A 75 -15.46 9.58 9.71
N ASP A 76 -15.85 10.81 9.98
CA ASP A 76 -16.31 11.19 11.31
C ASP A 76 -17.69 10.61 11.65
N LEU A 77 -17.99 10.58 12.94
CA LEU A 77 -19.34 10.43 13.45
C LEU A 77 -19.84 11.80 13.93
N ALA A 78 -20.77 12.39 13.18
CA ALA A 78 -21.51 13.60 13.58
C ALA A 78 -20.64 14.85 13.83
N ASP A 79 -19.76 15.18 12.89
CA ASP A 79 -18.84 16.32 12.91
C ASP A 79 -17.88 16.28 14.11
N THR A 80 -17.43 15.08 14.48
CA THR A 80 -16.45 14.84 15.56
C THR A 80 -15.17 14.20 15.04
N CYS A 81 -14.25 13.82 15.93
CA CYS A 81 -13.06 13.02 15.58
C CYS A 81 -13.24 11.51 15.82
N ASP A 82 -14.43 11.10 16.29
CA ASP A 82 -14.81 9.69 16.39
C ASP A 82 -15.06 9.13 15.00
N ALA A 83 -14.75 7.85 14.79
CA ALA A 83 -14.84 7.23 13.47
C ALA A 83 -16.18 6.51 13.27
N GLU A 84 -16.94 6.89 12.24
CA GLU A 84 -17.99 6.04 11.67
C GLU A 84 -17.36 4.95 10.80
N TRP A 85 -16.29 5.30 10.07
CA TRP A 85 -15.57 4.39 9.17
C TRP A 85 -14.07 4.68 9.15
N VAL A 86 -13.24 3.65 8.91
CA VAL A 86 -11.77 3.78 8.82
C VAL A 86 -11.33 3.45 7.41
N GLY A 87 -10.55 4.35 6.82
CA GLY A 87 -10.07 4.24 5.45
C GLY A 87 -8.56 4.22 5.30
N ASN A 88 -8.13 4.24 4.04
CA ASN A 88 -6.74 4.35 3.64
C ASN A 88 -6.44 5.78 3.17
N CYS A 89 -5.28 6.32 3.56
CA CYS A 89 -4.83 7.67 3.22
C CYS A 89 -4.84 8.00 1.71
N SER A 90 -4.64 7.00 0.85
CA SER A 90 -4.52 7.18 -0.60
C SER A 90 -5.83 6.96 -1.37
N VAL A 91 -6.87 6.48 -0.68
CA VAL A 91 -8.20 6.23 -1.25
C VAL A 91 -9.11 7.43 -0.98
N SER A 92 -9.86 7.85 -2.00
CA SER A 92 -10.75 9.01 -1.87
C SER A 92 -11.98 8.69 -1.04
N GLY A 93 -12.31 9.58 -0.11
CA GLY A 93 -13.58 9.62 0.62
C GLY A 93 -13.75 8.51 1.65
N LYS A 94 -14.99 8.05 1.78
CA LYS A 94 -15.43 7.01 2.73
C LYS A 94 -15.90 5.75 2.03
N ASN A 95 -15.97 4.63 2.76
CA ASN A 95 -16.46 3.35 2.24
C ASN A 95 -15.85 3.00 0.87
N ASP A 96 -14.53 3.19 0.75
CA ASP A 96 -13.73 2.91 -0.45
C ASP A 96 -14.19 3.63 -1.73
N GLY A 97 -14.63 4.90 -1.62
CA GLY A 97 -14.85 5.77 -2.80
C GLY A 97 -16.07 6.69 -2.76
N LEU A 98 -16.91 6.61 -1.72
CA LEU A 98 -18.05 7.51 -1.56
C LEU A 98 -17.58 8.90 -1.13
N ASN A 99 -18.25 9.94 -1.65
CA ASN A 99 -17.94 11.32 -1.33
C ASN A 99 -18.22 11.64 0.15
N SER A 100 -17.33 12.41 0.76
CA SER A 100 -17.57 13.12 2.02
C SER A 100 -17.05 14.54 1.88
N ASN A 101 -17.67 15.52 2.51
CA ASN A 101 -17.20 16.91 2.49
C ASN A 101 -16.09 17.15 3.54
N ASP A 102 -15.89 16.21 4.44
CA ASP A 102 -14.91 16.23 5.52
C ASP A 102 -14.43 14.83 5.87
N LEU A 103 -13.24 14.75 6.44
CA LEU A 103 -12.65 13.49 6.90
C LEU A 103 -11.83 13.76 8.16
N VAL A 104 -11.81 12.82 9.08
CA VAL A 104 -10.89 12.85 10.21
C VAL A 104 -9.52 12.40 9.72
N CYS A 105 -8.60 13.35 9.58
CA CYS A 105 -7.24 13.11 9.14
C CYS A 105 -6.28 13.15 10.32
N THR A 106 -5.56 12.05 10.52
CA THR A 106 -4.44 11.97 11.45
C THR A 106 -3.15 12.12 10.66
N CYS A 107 -2.35 13.15 10.94
CA CYS A 107 -1.05 13.37 10.29
C CYS A 107 0.12 12.99 11.20
N SER A 108 1.33 12.95 10.65
CA SER A 108 2.56 12.67 11.38
C SER A 108 3.75 13.45 10.81
N VAL A 109 4.67 13.83 11.69
CA VAL A 109 5.98 14.39 11.31
C VAL A 109 6.92 13.31 10.76
N GLN A 110 6.68 12.07 11.15
CA GLN A 110 7.34 10.91 10.59
C GLN A 110 6.62 10.60 9.28
N GLU A 111 7.36 10.62 8.18
CA GLU A 111 6.94 9.93 6.96
C GLU A 111 6.43 8.56 7.37
N PRO A 112 5.18 8.14 7.02
CA PRO A 112 4.75 6.78 7.28
C PRO A 112 5.91 5.94 6.84
N ALA A 113 6.45 5.13 7.76
CA ALA A 113 7.60 4.33 7.44
C ALA A 113 7.20 3.66 6.14
N VAL A 114 7.79 4.11 5.03
CA VAL A 114 7.73 3.37 3.81
C VAL A 114 8.30 2.09 4.34
N VAL A 115 7.42 1.08 4.49
CA VAL A 115 7.88 -0.28 4.41
C VAL A 115 8.67 -0.16 3.13
N SER A 116 9.99 -0.11 3.28
CA SER A 116 10.87 -0.20 2.15
C SER A 116 10.40 -1.52 1.64
N THR A 117 9.55 -1.48 0.61
CA THR A 117 9.23 -2.65 -0.15
C THR A 117 10.63 -3.19 -0.39
N PRO A 118 10.97 -4.40 0.11
CA PRO A 118 12.25 -4.96 -0.25
C PRO A 118 12.26 -4.80 -1.76
N THR A 119 13.28 -4.13 -2.32
CA THR A 119 13.39 -3.98 -3.78
C THR A 119 12.88 -5.29 -4.35
N PRO A 120 11.71 -5.32 -5.02
CA PRO A 120 11.05 -6.59 -5.28
C PRO A 120 12.12 -7.45 -5.92
N ALA A 121 12.44 -8.58 -5.29
CA ALA A 121 13.40 -9.50 -5.86
C ALA A 121 13.04 -9.60 -7.33
N PRO A 122 14.00 -9.45 -8.26
CA PRO A 122 13.70 -9.25 -9.66
C PRO A 122 12.60 -10.22 -10.07
N VAL A 123 11.44 -9.65 -10.42
CA VAL A 123 10.27 -10.43 -10.79
C VAL A 123 10.70 -11.19 -12.02
N THR A 124 10.92 -12.48 -11.84
CA THR A 124 11.48 -13.38 -12.84
C THR A 124 10.34 -14.29 -13.25
N CYS A 125 10.07 -14.32 -14.54
CA CYS A 125 9.18 -15.26 -15.18
C CYS A 125 9.71 -15.53 -16.58
N SER A 126 9.27 -16.62 -17.19
CA SER A 126 9.53 -16.87 -18.59
C SER A 126 9.05 -15.69 -19.44
N ALA A 127 9.82 -15.34 -20.47
CA ALA A 127 9.41 -14.32 -21.43
C ALA A 127 8.15 -14.76 -22.18
N PHE A 128 7.22 -13.84 -22.42
CA PHE A 128 5.96 -14.14 -23.11
C PHE A 128 6.16 -14.53 -24.58
N ASP A 129 7.20 -14.03 -25.24
CA ASP A 129 7.53 -14.30 -26.64
C ASP A 129 8.36 -15.57 -26.85
N ALA A 130 8.78 -16.23 -25.76
CA ALA A 130 9.50 -17.49 -25.85
C ALA A 130 8.49 -18.62 -26.18
N VAL A 131 8.78 -19.35 -27.27
CA VAL A 131 7.90 -20.42 -27.76
C VAL A 131 7.66 -21.46 -26.66
N GLY A 132 6.40 -21.61 -26.25
CA GLY A 132 5.97 -22.59 -25.24
C GLY A 132 6.26 -22.21 -23.79
N ALA A 133 6.68 -20.96 -23.52
CA ALA A 133 6.97 -20.47 -22.18
C ALA A 133 5.71 -20.25 -21.32
N TRP A 134 4.61 -19.87 -21.95
CA TRP A 134 3.30 -19.63 -21.33
C TRP A 134 2.24 -20.39 -22.15
N PRO A 135 1.81 -21.58 -21.69
CA PRO A 135 0.82 -22.36 -22.42
C PRO A 135 -0.55 -21.67 -22.39
N ASN A 136 -1.31 -21.75 -23.49
CA ASN A 136 -2.72 -21.31 -23.56
C ASN A 136 -3.00 -19.89 -23.06
N ILE A 137 -2.18 -18.93 -23.47
CA ILE A 137 -2.55 -17.51 -23.39
C ILE A 137 -3.80 -17.31 -24.26
N ASP A 138 -4.84 -16.72 -23.68
CA ASP A 138 -6.07 -16.38 -24.37
C ASP A 138 -5.86 -15.12 -25.21
N GLU A 139 -6.21 -15.21 -26.50
CA GLU A 139 -6.07 -14.13 -27.49
C GLU A 139 -4.71 -13.40 -27.51
N ASP A 140 -3.63 -14.07 -27.10
CA ASP A 140 -2.28 -13.51 -26.94
C ASP A 140 -2.21 -12.27 -25.99
N VAL A 141 -3.14 -12.17 -25.01
CA VAL A 141 -3.21 -11.03 -24.07
C VAL A 141 -2.21 -11.19 -22.92
N THR A 142 -1.17 -10.36 -22.93
CA THR A 142 -0.15 -10.26 -21.87
C THR A 142 -0.21 -8.90 -21.19
N CYS A 143 -0.20 -8.87 -19.86
CA CYS A 143 -0.47 -7.68 -19.06
C CYS A 143 0.79 -7.05 -18.42
N GLY A 144 1.98 -7.60 -18.70
CA GLY A 144 3.20 -7.23 -17.99
C GLY A 144 3.24 -7.83 -16.59
N ASP A 145 4.31 -7.54 -15.84
CA ASP A 145 4.52 -8.00 -14.46
C ASP A 145 4.24 -9.50 -14.27
N CYS A 146 4.65 -10.30 -15.25
CA CYS A 146 4.43 -11.75 -15.28
C CYS A 146 2.96 -12.16 -15.14
N THR A 147 2.06 -11.39 -15.75
CA THR A 147 0.62 -11.65 -15.80
C THR A 147 0.16 -11.78 -17.24
N ALA A 148 -0.68 -12.78 -17.51
CA ALA A 148 -1.32 -12.98 -18.81
C ALA A 148 -2.75 -13.49 -18.61
N LEU A 149 -3.59 -13.29 -19.62
CA LEU A 149 -4.92 -13.87 -19.69
C LEU A 149 -4.79 -15.31 -20.17
N ILE A 150 -5.27 -16.26 -19.39
CA ILE A 150 -5.06 -17.69 -19.62
C ILE A 150 -6.40 -18.36 -19.84
N SER A 151 -6.56 -19.15 -20.89
CA SER A 151 -7.72 -20.03 -21.04
C SER A 151 -7.68 -21.10 -19.94
N ILE A 152 -8.27 -20.83 -18.77
CA ILE A 152 -7.92 -21.50 -17.50
C ILE A 152 -8.61 -22.85 -17.28
N SER A 153 -9.63 -23.14 -18.09
CA SER A 153 -10.46 -24.36 -18.00
C SER A 153 -9.67 -25.68 -17.93
N PRO A 154 -8.58 -25.91 -18.71
CA PRO A 154 -7.78 -27.13 -18.64
C PRO A 154 -7.11 -27.37 -17.27
N TRP A 155 -6.96 -26.33 -16.45
CA TRP A 155 -6.36 -26.37 -15.11
C TRP A 155 -7.39 -26.33 -13.99
N GLY A 156 -8.67 -26.58 -14.32
CA GLY A 156 -9.76 -26.59 -13.36
C GLY A 156 -10.07 -25.20 -12.79
N GLY A 157 -9.80 -24.14 -13.56
CA GLY A 157 -10.05 -22.76 -13.15
C GLY A 157 -9.03 -22.21 -12.15
N ARG A 158 -7.88 -22.88 -11.93
CA ARG A 158 -6.92 -22.48 -10.91
C ARG A 158 -5.58 -22.03 -11.49
N CYS A 159 -5.14 -20.84 -11.08
CA CYS A 159 -3.86 -20.29 -11.53
C CYS A 159 -2.65 -20.97 -10.89
N ASP A 160 -2.74 -21.58 -9.70
CA ASP A 160 -1.63 -22.38 -9.15
C ASP A 160 -1.32 -23.60 -10.03
N ALA A 161 -2.33 -24.37 -10.41
CA ALA A 161 -2.19 -25.51 -11.32
C ALA A 161 -1.67 -25.08 -12.70
N TYR A 162 -2.08 -23.90 -13.17
CA TYR A 162 -1.56 -23.32 -14.40
C TYR A 162 -0.06 -22.99 -14.30
N CYS A 163 0.34 -22.17 -13.32
CA CYS A 163 1.73 -21.74 -13.16
C CYS A 163 2.67 -22.93 -12.93
N GLU A 164 2.23 -23.93 -12.15
CA GLU A 164 2.99 -25.16 -11.91
C GLU A 164 3.27 -25.95 -13.21
N SER A 165 2.39 -25.84 -14.22
CA SER A 165 2.51 -26.60 -15.47
C SER A 165 3.75 -26.24 -16.30
N PHE A 166 4.34 -25.07 -16.06
CA PHE A 166 5.58 -24.61 -16.70
C PHE A 166 6.64 -24.18 -15.67
N GLY A 167 6.57 -24.71 -14.45
CA GLY A 167 7.61 -24.56 -13.43
C GLY A 167 7.63 -23.23 -12.70
N HIS A 168 6.50 -22.52 -12.66
CA HIS A 168 6.32 -21.26 -11.95
C HIS A 168 5.40 -21.45 -10.74
N ALA A 169 5.41 -20.49 -9.81
CA ALA A 169 4.44 -20.39 -8.74
C ALA A 169 3.45 -19.25 -9.03
N CYS A 170 2.17 -19.50 -8.72
CA CYS A 170 1.16 -18.44 -8.75
C CYS A 170 1.38 -17.47 -7.60
N VAL A 171 1.37 -16.17 -7.91
CA VAL A 171 1.46 -15.09 -6.91
C VAL A 171 0.20 -14.23 -6.87
N ALA A 172 -0.59 -14.22 -7.94
CA ALA A 172 -1.90 -13.60 -8.00
C ALA A 172 -2.78 -14.30 -9.04
N ALA A 173 -4.09 -14.28 -8.77
CA ALA A 173 -5.12 -14.80 -9.64
C ALA A 173 -6.30 -13.82 -9.63
N ALA A 174 -6.89 -13.56 -10.79
CA ALA A 174 -8.03 -12.66 -10.89
C ALA A 174 -8.92 -13.01 -12.08
N GLU A 175 -10.20 -12.68 -11.94
CA GLU A 175 -11.08 -12.48 -13.08
C GLU A 175 -10.88 -11.06 -13.61
N GLU A 176 -10.98 -10.91 -14.92
CA GLU A 176 -10.75 -9.66 -15.63
C GLU A 176 -12.07 -8.96 -16.04
N ARG A 177 -11.98 -7.78 -16.67
CA ARG A 177 -13.11 -7.11 -17.32
C ARG A 177 -13.01 -7.09 -18.85
N SER A 178 -13.72 -7.97 -19.54
CA SER A 178 -13.83 -7.93 -21.02
C SER A 178 -12.52 -8.23 -21.75
N ASP A 179 -11.98 -9.43 -21.51
CA ASP A 179 -10.78 -10.03 -22.09
C ASP A 179 -9.55 -9.10 -22.09
N ASN A 180 -9.33 -8.35 -21.00
CA ASN A 180 -8.23 -7.40 -20.84
C ASN A 180 -7.49 -7.55 -19.50
N CYS A 181 -6.67 -6.54 -19.17
CA CYS A 181 -5.80 -6.55 -17.99
C CYS A 181 -6.39 -5.85 -16.75
N GLU A 182 -7.62 -5.35 -16.82
CA GLU A 182 -8.30 -4.71 -15.71
C GLU A 182 -8.95 -5.79 -14.83
N VAL A 183 -8.51 -5.86 -13.57
CA VAL A 183 -9.06 -6.81 -12.60
C VAL A 183 -10.52 -6.46 -12.29
N LEU A 184 -11.43 -7.42 -12.49
CA LEU A 184 -12.80 -7.36 -11.98
C LEU A 184 -12.84 -7.78 -10.51
N ILE A 185 -12.24 -8.93 -10.18
CA ILE A 185 -12.21 -9.50 -8.84
C ILE A 185 -11.00 -10.43 -8.67
N SER A 186 -10.31 -10.32 -7.53
CA SER A 186 -9.16 -11.17 -7.21
C SER A 186 -9.56 -12.44 -6.46
N PHE A 187 -8.81 -13.53 -6.70
CA PHE A 187 -8.98 -14.82 -6.06
C PHE A 187 -7.67 -15.33 -5.46
N PRO A 188 -7.73 -16.19 -4.42
CA PRO A 188 -6.58 -16.97 -4.01
C PRO A 188 -6.15 -17.92 -5.13
N CYS A 189 -4.83 -18.08 -5.33
CA CYS A 189 -4.26 -18.91 -6.41
C CYS A 189 -4.79 -20.35 -6.47
N ASN A 190 -5.13 -20.94 -5.32
CA ASN A 190 -5.59 -22.31 -5.19
C ASN A 190 -7.12 -22.47 -5.24
N VAL A 191 -7.85 -21.40 -5.50
CA VAL A 191 -9.31 -21.40 -5.64
C VAL A 191 -9.66 -21.40 -7.12
N ALA A 192 -10.61 -22.26 -7.50
CA ALA A 192 -11.12 -22.31 -8.86
C ALA A 192 -11.98 -21.06 -9.14
N ILE A 193 -11.62 -20.33 -10.18
CA ILE A 193 -12.41 -19.24 -10.75
C ILE A 193 -13.46 -19.89 -11.66
N ASN A 194 -14.71 -19.89 -11.20
CA ASN A 194 -15.82 -20.59 -11.85
C ASN A 194 -16.69 -19.60 -12.62
N GLY A 195 -17.32 -20.08 -13.70
CA GLY A 195 -18.25 -19.26 -14.49
C GLY A 195 -17.58 -18.36 -15.52
N THR A 196 -16.27 -18.54 -15.73
CA THR A 196 -15.44 -17.86 -16.74
C THR A 196 -14.72 -18.90 -17.62
N SER A 197 -14.28 -18.50 -18.81
CA SER A 197 -13.44 -19.30 -19.71
C SER A 197 -11.95 -19.11 -19.47
N ASP A 198 -11.57 -17.98 -18.90
CA ASP A 198 -10.21 -17.50 -18.75
C ASP A 198 -9.96 -16.87 -17.37
N ALA A 199 -8.73 -16.48 -17.11
CA ALA A 199 -8.34 -15.81 -15.88
C ALA A 199 -7.02 -15.07 -16.08
N LEU A 200 -6.83 -13.95 -15.37
CA LEU A 200 -5.52 -13.35 -15.20
C LEU A 200 -4.73 -14.17 -14.18
N CYS A 201 -3.67 -14.82 -14.65
CA CYS A 201 -2.74 -15.54 -13.79
C CYS A 201 -1.38 -14.82 -13.76
N THR A 202 -0.91 -14.50 -12.57
CA THR A 202 0.45 -13.98 -12.35
C THR A 202 1.36 -15.10 -11.89
N CYS A 203 2.34 -15.47 -12.71
CA CYS A 203 3.24 -16.60 -12.47
C CYS A 203 4.70 -16.14 -12.37
N GLN A 204 5.40 -16.52 -11.31
CA GLN A 204 6.82 -16.18 -11.11
C GLN A 204 7.68 -17.43 -10.97
N GLU A 205 8.94 -17.35 -11.40
CA GLU A 205 9.93 -18.40 -11.22
C GLU A 205 10.08 -18.72 -9.73
N VAL A 206 10.06 -20.02 -9.41
CA VAL A 206 10.43 -20.47 -8.07
C VAL A 206 11.95 -20.38 -7.94
N ASN A 207 12.43 -19.35 -7.26
CA ASN A 207 13.83 -19.25 -6.82
C ASN A 207 14.14 -20.37 -5.81
N THR A 208 14.44 -21.55 -6.34
CA THR A 208 14.96 -22.67 -5.56
C THR A 208 16.42 -22.36 -5.23
N CYS A 209 16.65 -21.59 -4.17
CA CYS A 209 17.96 -21.57 -3.53
C CYS A 209 18.27 -22.99 -3.05
N THR A 210 19.02 -23.74 -3.87
CA THR A 210 19.62 -25.01 -3.49
C THR A 210 20.86 -24.69 -2.66
N CYS A 211 20.69 -24.61 -1.34
CA CYS A 211 21.82 -24.69 -0.43
C CYS A 211 22.44 -26.09 -0.59
N THR A 212 23.60 -26.15 -1.24
CA THR A 212 24.40 -27.38 -1.40
C THR A 212 25.25 -27.64 -0.15
#